data_AF-I3XRS1-F1
#
_entry.id   AF-I3XRS1-F1
#
_cell.length_a   1.000
_cell.length_b   1.000
_cell.length_c   1.000
_cell.angle_alpha   90.00
_cell.angle_beta   90.00
_cell.angle_gamma   90.00
#
_symmetry.space_group_name_H-M   'P 1'
#
loop_
_entity.id
_entity.type
_entity.pdbx_description
1 polymer ?
#
loop_
_entity_poly.entity_id
_entity_poly.type
_entity_poly.pdbx_seq_one_letter_code
_entity_poly.pdbx_strand_id
1 'polypeptide(L)'
;MKEEIPVFKCPACGLCCTFSPVSILPHEDVVLKIIAGVLDLPYKSQPGYTVYDEISGLNIAFSYIMELNNGRCVFLSGVRCLIHNVYKPLICRSYPYVPRHVKYNIDERGRYILATADYGISLACPIVRMDRSVLEKYSENPGLVIRYMKREYEAAVEMENARNLLLGLLSKLWREGLVELSTGKRNTPVVNLYEFLRKYYPDLPNMLNIDKVVEKIKLLEREEK
;
A
#
# COMPACT_ATOMS: atom_id res chain seq x y z
N MET A 1 11.73 -0.89 -39.33
CA MET A 1 11.92 -1.73 -38.12
C MET A 1 10.96 -1.23 -37.05
N LYS A 2 10.09 -2.08 -36.49
CA LYS A 2 9.37 -1.71 -35.25
C LYS A 2 10.40 -1.81 -34.13
N GLU A 3 10.81 -0.68 -33.56
CA GLU A 3 11.67 -0.68 -32.37
C GLU A 3 10.94 -1.44 -31.24
N GLU A 4 11.61 -2.43 -30.68
CA GLU A 4 11.07 -3.24 -29.58
C GLU A 4 11.09 -2.39 -28.31
N ILE A 5 9.92 -2.21 -27.68
CA ILE A 5 9.81 -1.45 -26.43
C ILE A 5 10.48 -2.29 -25.34
N PRO A 6 11.47 -1.75 -24.59
CA PRO A 6 12.10 -2.48 -23.51
C PRO A 6 11.08 -2.86 -22.44
N VAL A 7 11.33 -3.95 -21.73
CA VAL A 7 10.50 -4.38 -20.60
C VAL A 7 11.30 -4.18 -19.33
N PHE A 8 10.70 -3.45 -18.38
CA PHE A 8 11.25 -3.25 -17.06
C PHE A 8 11.50 -4.59 -16.36
N LYS A 9 12.71 -4.74 -15.81
CA LYS A 9 13.08 -5.86 -14.96
C LYS A 9 13.71 -5.33 -13.69
N CYS A 10 13.06 -5.56 -12.56
CA CYS A 10 13.60 -5.18 -11.26
C CYS A 10 14.92 -5.95 -11.00
N PRO A 11 16.05 -5.27 -10.74
CA PRO A 11 17.33 -5.95 -10.47
C PRO A 11 17.43 -6.50 -9.05
N ALA A 12 16.38 -6.36 -8.23
CA ALA A 12 16.36 -6.78 -6.82
C ALA A 12 17.55 -6.26 -5.98
N CYS A 13 18.02 -5.05 -6.27
CA CYS A 13 19.20 -4.46 -5.63
C CYS A 13 18.95 -3.86 -4.23
N GLY A 14 17.70 -3.81 -3.77
CA GLY A 14 17.33 -3.24 -2.46
C GLY A 14 17.36 -1.71 -2.36
N LEU A 15 17.73 -0.98 -3.43
CA LEU A 15 17.86 0.48 -3.37
C LEU A 15 16.53 1.20 -3.07
N CYS A 16 15.40 0.68 -3.56
CA CYS A 16 14.08 1.26 -3.25
C CYS A 16 13.73 1.20 -1.76
N CYS A 17 14.38 0.32 -1.01
CA CYS A 17 14.21 0.21 0.44
C CYS A 17 14.99 1.28 1.23
N THR A 18 15.69 2.21 0.57
CA THR A 18 16.49 3.26 1.25
C THR A 18 16.12 4.68 0.83
N PHE A 19 15.10 4.87 -0.01
CA PHE A 19 14.76 6.19 -0.54
C PHE A 19 13.89 7.04 0.38
N SER A 20 12.80 6.46 0.88
CA SER A 20 11.82 7.20 1.68
C SER A 20 10.95 6.23 2.49
N PRO A 21 10.32 6.74 3.56
CA PRO A 21 9.15 6.10 4.13
C PRO A 21 8.12 5.78 3.02
N VAL A 22 7.37 4.70 3.19
CA VAL A 22 6.36 4.26 2.21
C VAL A 22 4.97 4.34 2.82
N SER A 23 4.01 4.84 2.03
CA SER A 23 2.61 4.79 2.41
C SER A 23 2.06 3.41 2.07
N ILE A 24 1.51 2.73 3.07
CA ILE A 24 0.93 1.39 2.97
C ILE A 24 -0.55 1.42 3.35
N LEU A 25 -1.29 0.41 2.90
CA LEU A 25 -2.71 0.27 3.19
C LEU A 25 -2.94 -0.25 4.62
N PRO A 26 -4.14 -0.03 5.20
CA PRO A 26 -4.44 -0.41 6.58
C PRO A 26 -4.21 -1.90 6.89
N HIS A 27 -4.58 -2.79 5.97
CA HIS A 27 -4.37 -4.22 6.16
C HIS A 27 -2.90 -4.63 6.03
N GLU A 28 -2.13 -3.95 5.18
CA GLU A 28 -0.69 -4.19 5.03
C GLU A 28 0.05 -3.86 6.32
N ASP A 29 -0.34 -2.79 7.01
CA ASP A 29 0.25 -2.42 8.30
C ASP A 29 0.10 -3.53 9.35
N VAL A 30 -1.08 -4.16 9.42
CA VAL A 30 -1.33 -5.29 10.34
C VAL A 30 -0.46 -6.49 9.96
N VAL A 31 -0.42 -6.86 8.68
CA VAL A 31 0.38 -7.98 8.19
C VAL A 31 1.87 -7.75 8.46
N LEU A 32 2.38 -6.54 8.20
CA LEU A 32 3.78 -6.21 8.42
C LEU A 32 4.16 -6.21 9.90
N LYS A 33 3.27 -5.76 10.80
CA LYS A 33 3.48 -5.87 12.26
C LYS A 33 3.63 -7.32 12.71
N ILE A 34 2.78 -8.22 12.19
CA ILE A 34 2.87 -9.65 12.51
C ILE A 34 4.20 -10.22 12.02
N ILE A 35 4.55 -9.99 10.74
CA ILE A 35 5.80 -10.50 10.17
C ILE A 35 7.02 -9.95 10.92
N ALA A 36 7.02 -8.66 11.26
CA ALA A 36 8.09 -8.07 12.03
C ALA A 36 8.23 -8.70 13.42
N GLY A 37 7.11 -9.02 14.09
CA GLY A 37 7.12 -9.73 15.36
C GLY A 37 7.72 -11.13 15.26
N VAL A 38 7.41 -11.86 14.18
CA VAL A 38 8.00 -13.19 13.91
C VAL A 38 9.51 -13.11 13.71
N LEU A 39 9.98 -12.07 13.01
CA LEU A 39 11.40 -11.86 12.69
C LEU A 39 12.17 -11.08 13.76
N ASP A 40 11.55 -10.76 14.90
CA ASP A 40 12.09 -9.89 15.95
C ASP A 40 12.67 -8.56 15.42
N LEU A 41 11.92 -7.92 14.52
CA LEU A 41 12.31 -6.68 13.84
C LEU A 41 11.61 -5.45 14.43
N PRO A 42 12.29 -4.30 14.56
CA PRO A 42 11.74 -3.09 15.16
C PRO A 42 10.85 -2.30 14.18
N TYR A 43 9.79 -2.91 13.68
CA TYR A 43 8.85 -2.26 12.76
C TYR A 43 8.05 -1.15 13.45
N LYS A 44 7.99 0.01 12.79
CA LYS A 44 7.18 1.15 13.22
C LYS A 44 6.41 1.74 12.05
N SER A 45 5.22 2.20 12.35
CA SER A 45 4.37 2.92 11.42
C SER A 45 3.52 3.93 12.18
N GLN A 46 3.13 4.98 11.46
CA GLN A 46 2.23 6.01 11.98
C GLN A 46 1.03 6.22 11.04
N PRO A 47 -0.14 6.59 11.56
CA PRO A 47 -1.28 6.95 10.71
C PRO A 47 -0.93 8.07 9.74
N GLY A 48 -1.35 7.92 8.47
CA GLY A 48 -1.18 8.91 7.42
C GLY A 48 -2.39 9.84 7.32
N TYR A 49 -3.49 9.33 6.77
CA TYR A 49 -4.76 10.05 6.65
C TYR A 49 -5.81 9.45 7.60
N THR A 50 -6.53 10.30 8.33
CA THR A 50 -7.55 9.88 9.30
C THR A 50 -8.87 10.65 9.13
N VAL A 51 -9.99 9.98 9.34
CA VAL A 51 -11.33 10.59 9.50
C VAL A 51 -11.83 10.33 10.91
N TYR A 52 -12.67 11.21 11.45
CA TYR A 52 -13.26 10.99 12.77
C TYR A 52 -14.63 10.33 12.61
N ASP A 53 -14.94 9.33 13.44
CA ASP A 53 -16.27 8.76 13.56
C ASP A 53 -16.93 9.29 14.84
N GLU A 54 -17.99 10.10 14.68
CA GLU A 54 -18.73 10.74 15.76
C GLU A 54 -19.47 9.73 16.64
N ILE A 55 -19.79 8.54 16.13
CA ILE A 55 -20.50 7.51 16.90
C ILE A 55 -19.54 6.82 17.87
N SER A 56 -18.40 6.32 17.39
CA SER A 56 -17.44 5.63 18.25
C SER A 56 -16.50 6.58 19.01
N GLY A 57 -16.40 7.84 18.59
CA GLY A 57 -15.49 8.83 19.16
C GLY A 57 -14.01 8.58 18.80
N LEU A 58 -13.75 7.89 17.69
CA LEU A 58 -12.41 7.46 17.27
C LEU A 58 -12.02 8.09 15.93
N ASN A 59 -10.71 8.30 15.74
CA ASN A 59 -10.18 8.52 14.40
C ASN A 59 -9.97 7.16 13.71
N ILE A 60 -10.38 7.02 12.46
CA ILE A 60 -10.16 5.85 11.61
C ILE A 60 -9.07 6.19 10.59
N ALA A 61 -7.96 5.46 10.61
CA ALA A 61 -6.83 5.67 9.71
C ALA A 61 -6.98 4.91 8.38
N PHE A 62 -6.93 5.64 7.27
CA PHE A 62 -7.05 5.13 5.89
C PHE A 62 -5.72 4.71 5.28
N SER A 63 -4.61 5.14 5.87
CA SER A 63 -3.27 4.83 5.40
C SER A 63 -2.28 4.89 6.56
N TYR A 64 -1.14 4.25 6.37
CA TYR A 64 -0.02 4.28 7.30
C TYR A 64 1.26 4.64 6.58
N ILE A 65 2.16 5.30 7.29
CA ILE A 65 3.51 5.58 6.82
C ILE A 65 4.44 4.63 7.56
N MET A 66 5.03 3.68 6.84
CA MET A 66 6.05 2.78 7.38
C MET A 66 7.35 3.56 7.55
N GLU A 67 7.86 3.60 8.78
CA GLU A 67 9.08 4.33 9.11
C GLU A 67 10.33 3.59 8.65
N LEU A 68 11.37 4.37 8.33
CA LEU A 68 12.69 3.83 8.06
C LEU A 68 13.48 3.72 9.37
N ASN A 69 14.19 2.61 9.54
CA ASN A 69 15.17 2.44 10.60
C ASN A 69 16.55 2.82 10.07
N ASN A 70 17.15 3.90 10.59
CA ASN A 70 18.44 4.44 10.14
C ASN A 70 18.49 4.67 8.61
N GLY A 71 17.43 5.23 8.05
CA GLY A 71 17.33 5.51 6.61
C GLY A 71 17.09 4.27 5.73
N ARG A 72 16.78 3.11 6.32
CA ARG A 72 16.55 1.85 5.59
C ARG A 72 15.24 1.19 6.02
N CYS A 73 14.62 0.46 5.10
CA CYS A 73 13.50 -0.42 5.42
C CYS A 73 13.95 -1.46 6.44
N VAL A 74 13.14 -1.65 7.47
CA VAL A 74 13.36 -2.64 8.54
C VAL A 74 13.54 -4.06 8.00
N PHE A 75 12.88 -4.39 6.88
CA PHE A 75 12.96 -5.72 6.25
C PHE A 75 14.12 -5.89 5.26
N LEU A 76 15.04 -4.93 5.15
CA LEU A 76 16.19 -4.99 4.25
C LEU A 76 17.40 -5.60 4.96
N SER A 77 17.84 -6.77 4.51
CA SER A 77 19.08 -7.44 4.94
C SER A 77 20.09 -7.49 3.80
N GLY A 78 21.16 -6.69 3.91
CA GLY A 78 22.06 -6.43 2.78
C GLY A 78 21.30 -5.79 1.61
N VAL A 79 21.16 -6.51 0.51
CA VAL A 79 20.35 -6.13 -0.68
C VAL A 79 19.02 -6.89 -0.77
N ARG A 80 18.79 -7.86 0.13
CA ARG A 80 17.63 -8.76 0.09
C ARG A 80 16.51 -8.23 0.96
N CYS A 81 15.29 -8.34 0.47
CA CYS A 81 14.08 -8.09 1.26
C CYS A 81 13.69 -9.40 1.96
N LEU A 82 13.72 -9.42 3.29
CA LEU A 82 13.39 -10.61 4.09
C LEU A 82 11.97 -11.13 3.83
N ILE A 83 11.06 -10.21 3.51
CA ILE A 83 9.64 -10.51 3.27
C ILE A 83 9.30 -10.66 1.79
N HIS A 84 10.29 -10.75 0.90
CA HIS A 84 10.08 -10.75 -0.56
C HIS A 84 9.08 -11.83 -1.01
N ASN A 85 9.23 -13.04 -0.50
CA ASN A 85 8.39 -14.19 -0.84
C ASN A 85 7.20 -14.40 0.10
N VAL A 86 7.22 -13.71 1.26
CA VAL A 86 6.18 -13.79 2.29
C VAL A 86 5.07 -12.80 1.96
N TYR A 87 5.38 -11.51 2.04
CA TYR A 87 4.44 -10.43 1.77
C TYR A 87 5.18 -9.15 1.40
N LYS A 88 5.38 -8.92 0.10
CA LYS A 88 5.90 -7.65 -0.39
C LYS A 88 4.74 -6.64 -0.50
N PRO A 89 4.76 -5.49 0.20
CA PRO A 89 3.67 -4.51 0.11
C PRO A 89 3.38 -4.08 -1.32
N LEU A 90 2.14 -3.72 -1.62
CA LEU A 90 1.65 -3.33 -2.94
C LEU A 90 2.45 -2.16 -3.50
N ILE A 91 2.72 -1.14 -2.69
CA ILE A 91 3.57 -0.01 -3.08
C ILE A 91 5.00 -0.45 -3.44
N CYS A 92 5.53 -1.47 -2.76
CA CYS A 92 6.85 -2.04 -3.05
C CYS A 92 6.81 -2.92 -4.31
N ARG A 93 5.68 -3.59 -4.58
CA ARG A 93 5.43 -4.38 -5.81
C ARG A 93 5.23 -3.48 -7.03
N SER A 94 4.62 -2.31 -6.83
CA SER A 94 4.36 -1.35 -7.90
C SER A 94 5.59 -0.50 -8.23
N TYR A 95 6.57 -0.37 -7.34
CA TYR A 95 7.79 0.39 -7.63
C TYR A 95 8.51 -0.12 -8.90
N PRO A 96 8.84 0.74 -9.89
CA PRO A 96 8.92 2.21 -9.79
C PRO A 96 7.68 2.99 -10.23
N TYR A 97 6.56 2.33 -10.53
CA TYR A 97 5.25 2.94 -10.75
C TYR A 97 4.56 3.23 -9.41
N VAL A 98 4.58 4.49 -8.98
CA VAL A 98 4.15 4.87 -7.63
C VAL A 98 3.20 6.06 -7.66
N PRO A 99 2.24 6.14 -6.72
CA PRO A 99 1.37 7.30 -6.60
C PRO A 99 2.21 8.54 -6.24
N ARG A 100 2.02 9.62 -7.00
CA ARG A 100 2.53 10.97 -6.69
C ARG A 100 1.67 11.65 -5.64
N HIS A 101 0.35 11.48 -5.77
CA HIS A 101 -0.63 12.05 -4.87
C HIS A 101 -1.83 11.12 -4.76
N VAL A 102 -2.35 11.00 -3.54
CA VAL A 102 -3.61 10.29 -3.26
C VAL A 102 -4.59 11.33 -2.71
N LYS A 103 -5.74 11.46 -3.38
CA LYS A 103 -6.84 12.31 -2.95
C LYS A 103 -7.98 11.46 -2.40
N TYR A 104 -8.35 11.70 -1.15
CA TYR A 104 -9.56 11.16 -0.54
C TYR A 104 -10.71 12.14 -0.77
N ASN A 105 -11.73 11.70 -1.51
CA ASN A 105 -12.94 12.46 -1.79
C ASN A 105 -14.02 11.94 -0.85
N ILE A 106 -14.43 12.79 0.10
CA ILE A 106 -15.45 12.49 1.09
C ILE A 106 -16.69 13.31 0.73
N ASP A 107 -17.75 12.64 0.32
CA ASP A 107 -19.07 13.23 0.09
C ASP A 107 -19.94 12.98 1.32
N GLU A 108 -20.07 14.01 2.17
CA GLU A 108 -20.88 13.96 3.40
C GLU A 108 -22.37 13.82 3.10
N ARG A 109 -22.86 14.40 1.99
CA ARG A 109 -24.29 14.34 1.62
C ARG A 109 -24.65 12.96 1.10
N GLY A 110 -23.84 12.42 0.20
CA GLY A 110 -23.99 11.08 -0.36
C GLY A 110 -23.51 9.96 0.57
N ARG A 111 -22.81 10.32 1.65
CA ARG A 111 -22.15 9.39 2.60
C ARG A 111 -21.28 8.38 1.85
N TYR A 112 -20.35 8.93 1.06
CA TYR A 112 -19.45 8.16 0.21
C TYR A 112 -18.02 8.63 0.35
N ILE A 113 -17.09 7.67 0.31
CA ILE A 113 -15.66 7.91 0.35
C ILE A 113 -15.02 7.17 -0.81
N LEU A 114 -14.23 7.90 -1.60
CA LEU A 114 -13.45 7.35 -2.70
C LEU A 114 -12.05 7.93 -2.69
N ALA A 115 -11.05 7.08 -2.90
CA ALA A 115 -9.71 7.54 -3.16
C ALA A 115 -9.38 7.46 -4.65
N THR A 116 -8.73 8.51 -5.14
CA THR A 116 -8.10 8.53 -6.46
C THR A 116 -6.63 8.84 -6.31
N ALA A 117 -5.79 8.27 -7.17
CA ALA A 117 -4.36 8.49 -7.14
C ALA A 117 -3.82 8.85 -8.53
N ASP A 118 -2.95 9.86 -8.57
CA ASP A 118 -2.15 10.17 -9.75
C ASP A 118 -0.82 9.40 -9.66
N TYR A 119 -0.42 8.72 -10.72
CA TYR A 119 0.74 7.85 -10.73
C TYR A 119 1.89 8.42 -11.57
N GLY A 120 3.10 8.14 -11.13
CA GLY A 120 4.32 8.50 -11.84
C GLY A 120 5.32 7.35 -11.86
N ILE A 121 6.33 7.51 -12.72
CA ILE A 121 7.47 6.60 -12.79
C ILE A 121 8.65 7.23 -12.04
N SER A 122 9.20 6.52 -11.06
CA SER A 122 10.33 6.99 -10.27
C SER A 122 11.66 6.86 -11.01
N LEU A 123 12.28 8.00 -11.35
CA LEU A 123 13.65 8.06 -11.91
C LEU A 123 14.74 7.73 -10.88
N ALA A 124 14.38 7.50 -9.62
CA ALA A 124 15.32 6.99 -8.62
C ALA A 124 15.72 5.52 -8.92
N CYS A 125 14.91 4.79 -9.69
CA CYS A 125 15.28 3.46 -10.16
C CYS A 125 16.35 3.58 -11.25
N PRO A 126 17.53 2.93 -11.11
CA PRO A 126 18.60 3.06 -12.09
C PRO A 126 18.21 2.54 -13.47
N ILE A 127 17.38 1.48 -13.54
CA ILE A 127 16.90 0.91 -14.81
C ILE A 127 16.00 1.91 -15.54
N VAL A 128 15.00 2.48 -14.86
CA VAL A 128 14.14 3.52 -15.45
C VAL A 128 14.97 4.72 -15.90
N ARG A 129 15.95 5.14 -15.09
CA ARG A 129 16.81 6.27 -15.42
C ARG A 129 17.62 6.02 -16.69
N MET A 130 18.11 4.79 -16.89
CA MET A 130 18.79 4.39 -18.13
C MET A 130 17.83 4.39 -19.32
N ASP A 131 16.60 3.93 -19.12
CA ASP A 131 15.59 3.84 -20.18
C ASP A 131 14.84 5.17 -20.43
N ARG A 132 15.24 6.26 -19.76
CA ARG A 132 14.52 7.55 -19.77
C ARG A 132 14.29 8.07 -21.19
N SER A 133 15.30 8.02 -22.05
CA SER A 133 15.20 8.50 -23.44
C SER A 133 14.21 7.68 -24.28
N VAL A 134 14.01 6.41 -23.93
CA VAL A 134 12.99 5.55 -24.55
C VAL A 134 11.63 5.94 -24.01
N LEU A 135 11.47 6.07 -22.70
CA LEU A 135 10.19 6.42 -22.07
C LEU A 135 9.66 7.80 -22.50
N GLU A 136 10.53 8.79 -22.70
CA GLU A 136 10.18 10.13 -23.17
C GLU A 136 9.64 10.14 -24.62
N LYS A 137 10.13 9.26 -25.50
CA LYS A 137 9.61 9.14 -26.88
C LYS A 137 8.16 8.65 -26.95
N TYR A 138 7.65 8.14 -25.84
CA TYR A 138 6.36 7.49 -25.75
C TYR A 138 5.49 8.05 -24.62
N SER A 139 5.91 9.17 -23.99
CA SER A 139 5.30 9.73 -22.78
C SER A 139 3.87 10.24 -22.95
N GLU A 140 3.35 10.27 -24.18
CA GLU A 140 1.99 10.67 -24.51
C GLU A 140 0.99 9.50 -24.53
N ASN A 141 1.45 8.25 -24.38
CA ASN A 141 0.61 7.06 -24.48
C ASN A 141 0.55 6.24 -23.17
N PRO A 142 -0.56 6.27 -22.43
CA PRO A 142 -0.76 5.45 -21.22
C PRO A 142 -0.55 3.94 -21.44
N GLY A 143 -0.86 3.44 -22.65
CA GLY A 143 -0.66 2.04 -23.00
C GLY A 143 0.80 1.59 -23.04
N LEU A 144 1.75 2.51 -23.14
CA LEU A 144 3.17 2.18 -23.08
C LEU A 144 3.60 1.80 -21.66
N VAL A 145 3.11 2.50 -20.63
CA VAL A 145 3.46 2.19 -19.23
C VAL A 145 3.06 0.75 -18.91
N ILE A 146 1.87 0.34 -19.36
CA ILE A 146 1.38 -1.04 -19.20
C ILE A 146 2.29 -2.05 -19.92
N ARG A 147 2.87 -1.70 -21.08
CA ARG A 147 3.80 -2.59 -21.80
C ARG A 147 5.18 -2.66 -21.15
N TYR A 148 5.73 -1.52 -20.77
CA TYR A 148 7.07 -1.42 -20.18
C TYR A 148 7.11 -2.06 -18.79
N MET A 149 6.12 -1.79 -17.92
CA MET A 149 6.13 -2.20 -16.52
C MET A 149 4.79 -2.85 -16.10
N LYS A 150 4.37 -3.86 -16.86
CA LYS A 150 3.08 -4.54 -16.69
C LYS A 150 2.79 -4.97 -15.25
N ARG A 151 3.77 -5.63 -14.61
CA ARG A 151 3.60 -6.21 -13.26
C ARG A 151 3.45 -5.10 -12.21
N GLU A 152 4.24 -4.05 -12.35
CA GLU A 152 4.21 -2.89 -11.48
C GLU A 152 2.88 -2.13 -11.60
N TYR A 153 2.38 -1.99 -12.83
CA TYR A 153 1.05 -1.44 -13.10
C TYR A 153 -0.06 -2.30 -12.48
N GLU A 154 -0.01 -3.62 -12.66
CA GLU A 154 -0.99 -4.55 -12.07
C GLU A 154 -1.01 -4.45 -10.54
N ALA A 155 0.15 -4.34 -9.89
CA ALA A 155 0.23 -4.14 -8.44
C ALA A 155 -0.33 -2.77 -7.99
N ALA A 156 -0.14 -1.71 -8.79
CA ALA A 156 -0.78 -0.42 -8.52
C ALA A 156 -2.31 -0.49 -8.62
N VAL A 157 -2.84 -1.20 -9.62
CA VAL A 157 -4.28 -1.44 -9.76
C VAL A 157 -4.81 -2.26 -8.57
N GLU A 158 -4.09 -3.31 -8.15
CA GLU A 158 -4.42 -4.10 -6.95
C GLU A 158 -4.45 -3.19 -5.69
N MET A 159 -3.50 -2.26 -5.56
CA MET A 159 -3.48 -1.27 -4.48
C MET A 159 -4.71 -0.36 -4.48
N GLU A 160 -5.08 0.21 -5.62
CA GLU A 160 -6.26 1.07 -5.72
C GLU A 160 -7.56 0.30 -5.46
N ASN A 161 -7.66 -0.95 -5.94
CA ASN A 161 -8.81 -1.81 -5.69
C ASN A 161 -8.94 -2.14 -4.21
N ALA A 162 -7.85 -2.52 -3.54
CA ALA A 162 -7.87 -2.82 -2.11
C ALA A 162 -8.19 -1.57 -1.26
N ARG A 163 -7.63 -0.41 -1.62
CA ARG A 163 -7.92 0.88 -0.99
C ARG A 163 -9.42 1.21 -1.10
N ASN A 164 -9.96 1.19 -2.31
CA ASN A 164 -11.34 1.58 -2.56
C ASN A 164 -12.36 0.52 -2.11
N LEU A 165 -11.97 -0.75 -1.99
CA LEU A 165 -12.77 -1.76 -1.30
C LEU A 165 -12.98 -1.38 0.17
N LEU A 166 -11.90 -1.08 0.91
CA LEU A 166 -11.98 -0.68 2.31
C LEU A 166 -12.83 0.59 2.50
N LEU A 167 -12.60 1.62 1.68
CA LEU A 167 -13.37 2.86 1.74
C LEU A 167 -14.84 2.66 1.35
N GLY A 168 -15.11 1.80 0.38
CA GLY A 168 -16.47 1.45 -0.04
C GLY A 168 -17.25 0.72 1.06
N LEU A 169 -16.59 -0.19 1.80
CA LEU A 169 -17.18 -0.85 2.97
C LEU A 169 -17.47 0.15 4.10
N LEU A 170 -16.54 1.07 4.40
CA LEU A 170 -16.80 2.13 5.38
C LEU A 170 -17.96 3.04 4.95
N SER A 171 -18.03 3.39 3.67
CA SER A 171 -19.13 4.17 3.10
C SER A 171 -20.48 3.44 3.25
N LYS A 172 -20.49 2.11 3.12
CA LYS A 172 -21.69 1.29 3.35
C LYS A 172 -22.15 1.41 4.81
N LEU A 173 -21.24 1.28 5.78
CA LEU A 173 -21.56 1.49 7.20
C LEU A 173 -22.10 2.90 7.46
N TRP A 174 -21.56 3.93 6.80
CA TRP A 174 -22.02 5.32 6.98
C TRP A 174 -23.45 5.52 6.45
N ARG A 175 -23.77 4.93 5.30
CA ARG A 175 -25.15 4.95 4.76
C ARG A 175 -26.13 4.16 5.62
N GLU A 176 -25.67 3.08 6.26
CA GLU A 176 -26.46 2.27 7.19
C GLU A 176 -26.61 2.94 8.57
N GLY A 177 -25.95 4.09 8.80
CA GLY A 177 -26.00 4.82 10.07
C GLY A 177 -25.21 4.17 11.21
N LEU A 178 -24.30 3.25 10.87
CA LEU A 178 -23.44 2.54 11.83
C LEU A 178 -22.17 3.33 12.19
N VAL A 179 -21.81 4.31 11.36
CA VAL A 179 -20.77 5.31 11.61
C VAL A 179 -21.26 6.67 11.16
N GLU A 180 -20.68 7.74 11.69
CA GLU A 180 -20.94 9.12 11.23
C GLU A 180 -19.61 9.85 11.08
N LEU A 181 -19.20 10.11 9.83
CA LEU A 181 -17.83 10.52 9.55
C LEU A 181 -17.69 12.03 9.39
N SER A 182 -16.63 12.57 9.99
CA SER A 182 -16.24 13.98 9.92
C SER A 182 -14.72 14.13 9.79
N THR A 183 -14.25 15.37 9.75
CA THR A 183 -12.82 15.67 9.68
C THR A 183 -12.11 15.14 10.93
N GLY A 184 -10.94 14.50 10.73
CA GLY A 184 -10.13 13.94 11.82
C GLY A 184 -9.88 14.93 12.97
N LYS A 185 -10.02 14.45 14.21
CA LYS A 185 -9.84 15.28 15.42
C LYS A 185 -8.46 15.08 16.04
N ARG A 186 -7.85 16.16 16.55
CA ARG A 186 -6.54 16.08 17.23
C ARG A 186 -6.68 15.43 18.61
N ASN A 187 -5.64 14.74 19.06
CA ASN A 187 -5.57 14.07 20.37
C ASN A 187 -6.64 12.99 20.61
N THR A 188 -7.31 12.52 19.55
CA THR A 188 -8.26 11.42 19.61
C THR A 188 -7.54 10.10 19.30
N PRO A 189 -7.86 9.00 20.02
CA PRO A 189 -7.36 7.67 19.69
C PRO A 189 -7.62 7.29 18.23
N VAL A 190 -6.63 6.63 17.61
CA VAL A 190 -6.69 6.23 16.20
C VAL A 190 -6.83 4.71 16.12
N VAL A 191 -7.80 4.23 15.34
CA VAL A 191 -7.98 2.83 14.98
C VAL A 191 -7.65 2.60 13.51
N ASN A 192 -7.11 1.42 13.22
CA ASN A 192 -6.83 0.98 11.85
C ASN A 192 -8.15 0.67 11.12
N LEU A 193 -8.35 1.20 9.91
CA LEU A 193 -9.56 0.97 9.12
C LEU A 193 -9.84 -0.51 8.87
N TYR A 194 -8.82 -1.32 8.56
CA TYR A 194 -9.01 -2.74 8.32
C TYR A 194 -9.49 -3.45 9.61
N GLU A 195 -8.84 -3.20 10.75
CA GLU A 195 -9.27 -3.76 12.04
C GLU A 195 -10.66 -3.28 12.46
N PHE A 196 -11.01 -2.02 12.18
CA PHE A 196 -12.34 -1.49 12.41
C PHE A 196 -13.40 -2.25 11.59
N LEU A 197 -13.16 -2.40 10.28
CA LEU A 197 -14.10 -3.04 9.35
C LEU A 197 -14.27 -4.54 9.62
N ARG A 198 -13.25 -5.24 10.11
CA ARG A 198 -13.35 -6.67 10.45
C ARG A 198 -14.43 -6.99 11.48
N LYS A 199 -14.85 -6.02 12.29
CA LYS A 199 -15.96 -6.18 13.24
C LYS A 199 -17.31 -6.35 12.53
N TYR A 200 -17.44 -5.80 11.32
CA TYR A 200 -18.66 -5.82 10.51
C TYR A 200 -18.56 -6.77 9.31
N TYR A 201 -17.34 -7.02 8.82
CA TYR A 201 -17.06 -7.86 7.66
C TYR A 201 -16.03 -8.94 8.03
N PRO A 202 -16.44 -10.07 8.64
CA PRO A 202 -15.52 -11.13 9.06
C PRO A 202 -14.72 -11.76 7.91
N ASP A 203 -15.28 -11.76 6.70
CA ASP A 203 -14.67 -12.31 5.48
C ASP A 203 -13.68 -11.34 4.79
N LEU A 204 -13.47 -10.15 5.34
CA LEU A 204 -12.54 -9.15 4.80
C LEU A 204 -11.11 -9.67 4.55
N PRO A 205 -10.52 -10.57 5.38
CA PRO A 205 -9.22 -11.16 5.06
C PRO A 205 -9.20 -11.89 3.71
N ASN A 206 -10.25 -12.65 3.37
CA ASN A 206 -10.35 -13.38 2.11
C ASN A 206 -10.54 -12.41 0.93
N MET A 207 -11.37 -11.38 1.10
CA MET A 207 -11.58 -10.33 0.09
C MET A 207 -10.27 -9.60 -0.28
N LEU A 208 -9.33 -9.52 0.66
CA LEU A 208 -8.02 -8.89 0.48
C LEU A 208 -6.89 -9.89 0.20
N ASN A 209 -7.21 -11.18 0.02
CA ASN A 209 -6.24 -12.28 -0.16
C ASN A 209 -5.17 -12.39 0.96
N ILE A 210 -5.52 -11.99 2.18
CA ILE A 210 -4.62 -12.04 3.35
C ILE A 210 -4.50 -13.47 3.89
N ASP A 211 -5.54 -14.28 3.72
CA ASP A 211 -5.57 -15.72 4.04
C ASP A 211 -4.37 -16.48 3.45
N LYS A 212 -4.02 -16.20 2.19
CA LYS A 212 -2.86 -16.80 1.51
C LYS A 212 -1.52 -16.38 2.11
N VAL A 213 -1.49 -15.23 2.78
CA VAL A 213 -0.30 -14.70 3.46
C VAL A 213 -0.10 -15.37 4.81
N VAL A 214 -1.20 -15.67 5.53
CA VAL A 214 -1.15 -16.33 6.83
C VAL A 214 -0.40 -17.65 6.77
N GLU A 215 -0.64 -18.47 5.74
CA GLU A 215 0.09 -19.74 5.57
C GLU A 215 1.58 -19.54 5.37
N LYS A 216 1.99 -18.49 4.66
CA LYS A 216 3.41 -18.15 4.48
C LYS A 216 4.05 -17.65 5.77
N ILE A 217 3.32 -16.89 6.59
CA ILE A 217 3.79 -16.43 7.90
C ILE A 217 4.01 -17.63 8.84
N LYS A 218 3.10 -18.60 8.85
CA LYS A 218 3.25 -19.83 9.64
C LYS A 218 4.48 -20.64 9.23
N LEU A 219 4.82 -20.66 7.94
CA LEU A 219 6.04 -21.30 7.47
C LEU A 219 7.27 -20.54 7.95
N LEU A 220 7.27 -19.21 7.84
CA LEU A 220 8.35 -18.35 8.36
C LEU A 220 8.57 -18.56 9.87
N GLU A 221 7.50 -18.61 10.67
CA GLU A 221 7.57 -18.90 12.11
C GLU A 221 8.21 -20.24 12.46
N ARG A 222 8.12 -21.23 11.57
CA ARG A 222 8.74 -22.55 11.77
C ARG A 222 10.21 -22.57 11.40
N GLU A 223 10.64 -21.69 10.49
CA GLU A 223 12.04 -21.57 10.08
C GLU A 223 12.88 -20.80 11.11
N GLU A 224 12.26 -19.92 11.90
CA GLU A 224 12.90 -19.14 12.98
C GLU A 224 12.92 -19.84 14.35
N LYS A 225 12.29 -21.02 14.49
CA LYS A 225 12.26 -21.85 15.71
C LYS A 225 13.22 -23.03 15.62
#